data_AF-A0A958FU74-F1
#
_entry.id   AF-A0A958FU74-F1
#
_cell.length_a   1.000
_cell.length_b   1.000
_cell.length_c   1.000
_cell.angle_alpha   90.00
_cell.angle_beta   90.00
_cell.angle_gamma   90.00
#
_symmetry.space_group_name_H-M   'P 1'
#
loop_
_entity.id
_entity.type
_entity.pdbx_description
1 polymer ?
#
loop_
_entity_poly.entity_id
_entity_poly.type
_entity_poly.pdbx_seq_one_letter_code
_entity_poly.pdbx_strand_id
1 'polypeptide(L)'
;PHENITAGIYYMYKQLKNFPRADPDNRIMLALAAYNAGIARVYDAQDIARVRQLDPNTWAAVKECLPLLTDEHWKLHLEVWELGHPTFGYFYGYEETIDYVDDIMKKYDAFRKMYRNDVEHLSIEELSASM
;
A
#
# COMPACT_ATOMS: atom_id res chain seq x y z
N PRO A 1 -22.90 -4.14 -10.64
CA PRO A 1 -21.52 -3.65 -10.89
C PRO A 1 -21.23 -2.28 -10.27
N HIS A 2 -22.09 -1.28 -10.52
CA HIS A 2 -21.89 0.10 -10.03
C HIS A 2 -21.78 0.19 -8.50
N GLU A 3 -22.71 -0.44 -7.76
CA GLU A 3 -22.73 -0.42 -6.29
C GLU A 3 -21.45 -1.02 -5.68
N ASN A 4 -20.94 -2.12 -6.24
CA ASN A 4 -19.71 -2.76 -5.79
C ASN A 4 -18.48 -1.86 -6.02
N ILE A 5 -18.42 -1.16 -7.15
CA ILE A 5 -17.35 -0.20 -7.45
C ILE A 5 -17.39 0.96 -6.45
N THR A 6 -18.59 1.53 -6.22
CA THR A 6 -18.78 2.63 -5.27
C THR A 6 -18.37 2.22 -3.85
N ALA A 7 -18.79 1.04 -3.41
CA ALA A 7 -18.41 0.52 -2.10
C ALA A 7 -16.89 0.31 -1.97
N GLY A 8 -16.25 -0.25 -3.02
CA GLY A 8 -14.80 -0.45 -3.06
C GLY A 8 -14.03 0.87 -3.00
N ILE A 9 -14.44 1.88 -3.78
CA ILE A 9 -13.84 3.22 -3.76
C ILE A 9 -14.01 3.86 -2.38
N TYR A 10 -15.19 3.76 -1.78
CA TYR A 10 -15.44 4.31 -0.46
C TYR A 10 -14.57 3.64 0.62
N TYR A 11 -14.41 2.32 0.54
CA TYR A 11 -13.54 1.59 1.47
C TYR A 11 -12.06 1.97 1.27
N MET A 12 -11.60 2.07 0.02
CA MET A 12 -10.26 2.57 -0.31
C MET A 12 -10.01 3.99 0.23
N TYR A 13 -10.99 4.89 0.06
CA TYR A 13 -10.90 6.25 0.56
C TYR A 13 -10.75 6.30 2.09
N LYS A 14 -11.39 5.37 2.81
CA LYS A 14 -11.16 5.23 4.26
C LYS A 14 -9.72 4.83 4.56
N GLN A 15 -9.14 3.90 3.80
CA GLN A 15 -7.76 3.46 4.03
C GLN A 15 -6.74 4.57 3.79
N LEU A 16 -6.94 5.41 2.77
CA LEU A 16 -6.06 6.55 2.51
C LEU A 16 -5.96 7.52 3.69
N LYS A 17 -7.03 7.67 4.48
CA LYS A 17 -7.05 8.58 5.65
C LYS A 17 -6.19 8.09 6.81
N ASN A 18 -5.84 6.81 6.85
CA ASN A 18 -5.05 6.22 7.93
C ASN A 18 -3.58 6.59 7.85
N PHE A 19 -3.08 7.06 6.69
CA PHE A 19 -1.66 7.32 6.45
C PHE A 19 -1.39 8.80 6.05
N PRO A 20 -1.80 9.79 6.87
CA PRO A 20 -1.67 11.21 6.50
C PRO A 20 -0.21 11.70 6.45
N ARG A 21 0.71 10.98 7.08
CA ARG A 21 2.14 11.31 7.13
C ARG A 21 2.94 10.78 5.93
N ALA A 22 2.42 9.78 5.23
CA ALA A 22 3.03 9.28 4.00
C ALA A 22 2.85 10.30 2.87
N ASP A 23 3.86 10.41 2.00
CA ASP A 23 3.72 11.11 0.73
C ASP A 23 2.65 10.45 -0.16
N PRO A 24 2.17 11.13 -1.21
CA PRO A 24 1.04 10.64 -2.00
C PRO A 24 1.21 9.22 -2.56
N ASP A 25 2.40 8.86 -3.05
CA ASP A 25 2.62 7.56 -3.70
C ASP A 25 2.67 6.45 -2.64
N ASN A 26 3.43 6.67 -1.56
CA ASN A 26 3.50 5.72 -0.46
C ASN A 26 2.15 5.57 0.27
N ARG A 27 1.37 6.64 0.39
CA ARG A 27 0.03 6.61 0.99
C ARG A 27 -0.91 5.68 0.23
N ILE A 28 -0.86 5.69 -1.10
CA ILE A 28 -1.69 4.81 -1.93
C ILE A 28 -1.31 3.34 -1.69
N MET A 29 -0.01 3.03 -1.69
CA MET A 29 0.48 1.66 -1.49
C MET A 29 0.18 1.13 -0.08
N LEU A 30 0.38 1.95 0.97
CA LEU A 30 0.00 1.59 2.34
C LEU A 30 -1.52 1.40 2.48
N ALA A 31 -2.33 2.22 1.80
CA ALA A 31 -3.77 2.07 1.79
C ALA A 31 -4.23 0.80 1.06
N LEU A 32 -3.58 0.42 -0.04
CA LEU A 32 -3.82 -0.84 -0.74
C LEU A 32 -3.47 -2.05 0.15
N ALA A 33 -2.34 -2.00 0.86
CA ALA A 33 -1.99 -3.04 1.83
C ALA A 33 -3.04 -3.15 2.94
N ALA A 34 -3.49 -2.02 3.49
CA ALA A 34 -4.54 -1.99 4.51
C ALA A 34 -5.90 -2.45 3.98
N TYR A 35 -6.18 -2.24 2.69
CA TYR A 35 -7.39 -2.73 2.03
C TYR A 35 -7.41 -4.26 1.97
N ASN A 36 -6.27 -4.89 1.64
CA ASN A 36 -6.15 -6.34 1.52
C ASN A 36 -5.96 -7.04 2.88
N ALA A 37 -4.97 -6.63 3.66
CA ALA A 37 -4.58 -7.31 4.91
C ALA A 37 -5.30 -6.79 6.17
N GLY A 38 -5.93 -5.61 6.06
CA GLY A 38 -6.41 -4.84 7.19
C GLY A 38 -5.35 -3.86 7.72
N ILE A 39 -5.80 -2.66 8.10
CA ILE A 39 -4.97 -1.58 8.64
C ILE A 39 -4.05 -2.01 9.79
N ALA A 40 -4.53 -2.92 10.63
CA ALA A 40 -3.82 -3.35 11.81
C ALA A 40 -2.51 -4.08 11.45
N ARG A 41 -2.46 -4.83 10.34
CA ARG A 41 -1.25 -5.50 9.86
C ARG A 41 -0.20 -4.49 9.38
N VAL A 42 -0.66 -3.44 8.71
CA VAL A 42 0.19 -2.35 8.26
C VAL A 42 0.79 -1.63 9.48
N TYR A 43 0.00 -1.40 10.53
CA TYR A 43 0.50 -0.80 11.77
C TYR A 43 1.51 -1.68 12.51
N ASP A 44 1.26 -2.98 12.63
CA ASP A 44 2.23 -3.91 13.21
C ASP A 44 3.57 -3.88 12.42
N ALA A 45 3.51 -3.88 11.09
CA ALA A 45 4.72 -3.77 10.26
C ALA A 45 5.41 -2.40 10.40
N GLN A 46 4.65 -1.32 10.59
CA GLN A 46 5.20 0.01 10.89
C GLN A 46 5.90 0.06 12.25
N ASP A 47 5.43 -0.68 13.26
CA ASP A 47 6.10 -0.78 14.55
C ASP A 47 7.48 -1.43 14.39
N ILE A 48 7.56 -2.55 13.66
CA ILE A 48 8.84 -3.19 13.32
C ILE A 48 9.75 -2.22 12.55
N ALA A 49 9.23 -1.49 11.57
CA ALA A 49 10.00 -0.53 10.79
C ALA A 49 10.66 0.54 11.67
N ARG A 50 9.95 1.05 12.69
CA ARG A 50 10.50 2.05 13.64
C ARG A 50 11.66 1.49 14.47
N VAL A 51 11.53 0.27 14.99
CA VAL A 51 12.61 -0.38 15.76
C VAL A 51 13.84 -0.63 14.88
N ARG A 52 13.62 -0.98 13.60
CA ARG A 52 14.69 -1.17 12.60
C ARG A 52 15.20 0.13 11.98
N GLN A 53 14.77 1.29 12.48
CA GLN A 53 15.18 2.63 12.00
C GLN A 53 14.89 2.87 10.50
N LEU A 54 13.86 2.21 9.97
CA LEU A 54 13.31 2.46 8.64
C LEU A 54 12.22 3.52 8.71
N ASP A 55 11.88 4.18 7.60
CA ASP A 55 10.75 5.12 7.58
C ASP A 55 9.41 4.37 7.50
N PRO A 56 8.61 4.32 8.59
CA PRO A 56 7.35 3.59 8.61
C PRO A 56 6.29 4.18 7.66
N ASN A 57 6.50 5.38 7.12
CA ASN A 57 5.56 6.02 6.20
C ASN A 57 5.83 5.66 4.74
N THR A 58 6.81 4.80 4.46
CA THR A 58 7.11 4.29 3.11
C THR A 58 6.60 2.87 2.92
N TRP A 59 6.10 2.56 1.73
CA TRP A 59 5.71 1.20 1.36
C TRP A 59 6.91 0.26 1.37
N ALA A 60 8.09 0.72 0.92
CA ALA A 60 9.28 -0.10 0.89
C ALA A 60 9.65 -0.66 2.29
N ALA A 61 9.66 0.21 3.32
CA ALA A 61 9.93 -0.22 4.69
C ALA A 61 8.85 -1.17 5.21
N VAL A 62 7.58 -0.87 4.98
CA VAL A 62 6.47 -1.70 5.46
C VAL A 62 6.45 -3.06 4.76
N LYS A 63 6.69 -3.10 3.45
CA LYS A 63 6.83 -4.33 2.65
C LYS A 63 7.93 -5.23 3.19
N GLU A 64 9.09 -4.67 3.57
CA GLU A 64 10.17 -5.44 4.19
C GLU A 64 9.79 -6.00 5.57
N CYS A 65 8.89 -5.33 6.30
CA CYS A 65 8.51 -5.72 7.65
C CYS A 65 7.31 -6.67 7.74
N LEU A 66 6.47 -6.76 6.71
CA LEU A 66 5.31 -7.66 6.70
C LEU A 66 5.67 -9.15 6.93
N PRO A 67 6.71 -9.72 6.30
CA PRO A 67 7.14 -11.11 6.55
C PRO A 67 7.61 -11.35 7.99
N LEU A 68 8.02 -10.28 8.68
CA LEU A 68 8.52 -10.35 10.05
C LEU A 68 7.39 -10.45 11.09
N LEU A 69 6.13 -10.46 10.65
CA LEU A 69 4.96 -10.65 11.52
C LEU A 69 4.63 -12.13 11.79
N THR A 70 5.40 -13.07 11.24
CA THR A 70 5.26 -14.50 11.54
C THR A 70 5.91 -14.85 12.88
N ASP A 71 5.45 -15.92 13.52
CA ASP A 71 5.97 -16.44 14.79
C ASP A 71 7.43 -16.89 14.73
N GLU A 72 7.95 -17.17 13.54
CA GLU A 72 9.37 -17.43 13.30
C GLU A 72 10.28 -16.30 13.80
N HIS A 73 9.75 -15.07 13.88
CA HIS A 73 10.45 -13.86 14.27
C HIS A 73 10.19 -13.46 15.74
N TRP A 74 9.71 -14.35 16.61
CA TRP A 74 9.34 -14.04 18.00
C TRP A 74 10.43 -13.31 18.81
N LYS A 75 11.72 -13.54 18.53
CA LYS A 75 12.82 -12.82 19.20
C LYS A 75 12.80 -11.32 18.88
N LEU A 76 12.59 -10.97 17.61
CA LEU A 76 12.40 -9.59 17.19
C LEU A 76 11.15 -9.01 17.87
N HIS A 77 10.09 -9.81 18.02
CA HIS A 77 8.84 -9.31 18.61
C HIS A 77 9.00 -8.90 20.07
N LEU A 78 9.88 -9.56 20.82
CA LEU A 78 10.26 -9.14 22.18
C LEU A 78 10.94 -7.77 22.23
N GLU A 79 11.58 -7.35 21.14
CA GLU A 79 12.19 -6.02 21.03
C GLU A 79 11.16 -4.95 20.62
N VAL A 80 10.07 -5.35 19.96
CA VAL A 80 9.08 -4.44 19.37
C VAL A 80 7.87 -4.22 20.28
N TRP A 81 7.36 -5.28 20.92
CA TRP A 81 6.14 -5.24 21.73
C TRP A 81 6.37 -5.86 23.11
N GLU A 82 5.82 -5.23 24.15
CA GLU A 82 5.93 -5.73 25.55
C GLU A 82 5.32 -7.12 25.73
N LEU A 83 4.31 -7.47 24.93
CA LEU A 83 3.66 -8.79 24.96
C LEU A 83 4.47 -9.88 24.22
N GLY A 84 5.53 -9.51 23.50
CA GLY A 84 6.37 -10.44 22.75
C GLY A 84 5.76 -10.96 21.45
N HIS A 85 4.70 -10.34 20.95
CA HIS A 85 4.07 -10.66 19.67
C HIS A 85 3.41 -9.40 19.07
N PRO A 86 3.07 -9.37 17.76
CA PRO A 86 2.37 -8.25 17.16
C PRO A 86 1.07 -7.93 17.89
N THR A 87 0.71 -6.66 18.00
CA THR A 87 -0.44 -6.20 18.82
C THR A 87 -1.74 -6.94 18.48
N PHE A 88 -1.88 -7.37 17.23
CA PHE A 88 -3.06 -8.04 16.70
C PHE A 88 -2.80 -9.47 16.23
N GLY A 89 -1.71 -10.07 16.70
CA GLY A 89 -1.33 -11.45 16.42
C GLY A 89 -0.50 -11.64 15.15
N TYR A 90 -0.01 -12.87 14.98
CA TYR A 90 0.84 -13.25 13.86
C TYR A 90 0.12 -13.13 12.53
N PHE A 91 0.89 -12.87 11.48
CA PHE A 91 0.37 -12.68 10.13
C PHE A 91 1.19 -13.46 9.10
N TYR A 92 0.51 -14.38 8.42
CA TYR A 92 1.11 -15.28 7.42
C TYR A 92 0.72 -14.91 5.98
N GLY A 93 -0.22 -13.98 5.79
CA GLY A 93 -0.72 -13.56 4.47
C GLY A 93 0.11 -12.45 3.81
N TYR A 94 1.38 -12.30 4.20
CA TYR A 94 2.21 -11.17 3.75
C TYR A 94 2.51 -11.22 2.26
N GLU A 95 2.74 -12.41 1.68
CA GLU A 95 2.98 -12.56 0.24
C GLU A 95 1.78 -12.08 -0.57
N GLU A 96 0.57 -12.51 -0.20
CA GLU A 96 -0.68 -12.08 -0.85
C GLU A 96 -0.84 -10.56 -0.80
N THR A 97 -0.51 -9.93 0.34
CA THR A 97 -0.62 -8.47 0.51
C THR A 97 0.38 -7.74 -0.37
N ILE A 98 1.61 -8.22 -0.42
CA ILE A 98 2.68 -7.62 -1.21
C ILE A 98 2.34 -7.74 -2.69
N ASP A 99 1.95 -8.93 -3.14
CA ASP A 99 1.56 -9.20 -4.52
C ASP A 99 0.36 -8.35 -4.91
N TYR A 100 -0.65 -8.22 -4.05
CA TYR A 100 -1.83 -7.39 -4.28
C TYR A 100 -1.46 -5.92 -4.57
N VAL A 101 -0.57 -5.34 -3.77
CA VAL A 101 -0.11 -3.96 -3.97
C VAL A 101 0.69 -3.84 -5.27
N ASP A 102 1.68 -4.70 -5.48
CA ASP A 102 2.55 -4.68 -6.65
C ASP A 102 1.74 -4.83 -7.95
N ASP A 103 0.76 -5.73 -7.96
CA ASP A 103 -0.09 -6.00 -9.11
C ASP A 103 -1.02 -4.83 -9.47
N ILE A 104 -1.54 -4.13 -8.47
CA ILE A 104 -2.40 -2.96 -8.70
C ILE A 104 -1.57 -1.79 -9.18
N MET A 105 -0.40 -1.54 -8.57
CA MET A 105 0.49 -0.46 -8.99
C MET A 105 1.02 -0.70 -10.41
N LYS A 106 1.36 -1.94 -10.77
CA LYS A 106 1.73 -2.30 -12.14
C LYS A 106 0.62 -2.01 -13.15
N LYS A 107 -0.63 -2.34 -12.82
CA LYS A 107 -1.80 -2.04 -13.67
C LYS A 107 -2.03 -0.52 -13.76
N TYR A 108 -1.95 0.19 -12.63
CA TYR A 108 -2.06 1.64 -12.57
C TYR A 108 -1.03 2.34 -13.46
N ASP A 109 0.24 1.93 -13.37
CA ASP A 109 1.31 2.48 -14.20
C ASP A 109 1.11 2.21 -15.68
N ALA A 110 0.62 1.01 -16.04
CA ALA A 110 0.27 0.68 -17.42
C ALA A 110 -0.84 1.59 -17.96
N PHE A 111 -1.93 1.77 -17.20
CA PHE A 111 -3.01 2.69 -17.57
C PHE A 111 -2.53 4.14 -17.66
N ARG A 112 -1.76 4.60 -16.67
CA ARG A 112 -1.21 5.96 -16.65
C ARG A 112 -0.36 6.23 -17.89
N LYS A 113 0.46 5.27 -18.34
CA LYS A 113 1.26 5.40 -19.56
C LYS A 113 0.39 5.42 -20.81
N MET A 114 -0.58 4.52 -20.92
CA MET A 114 -1.50 4.46 -22.06
C MET A 114 -2.24 5.80 -22.25
N TYR A 115 -2.90 6.29 -21.21
CA TYR A 115 -3.72 7.50 -21.31
C TYR A 115 -2.92 8.80 -21.32
N ARG A 116 -1.69 8.82 -20.80
CA ARG A 116 -0.79 9.97 -20.99
C ARG A 116 -0.43 10.13 -22.46
N ASN A 117 -0.13 9.03 -23.15
CA ASN A 117 0.16 9.06 -24.58
C ASN A 117 -1.07 9.50 -25.37
N ASP A 118 -2.28 9.07 -24.98
CA ASP A 118 -3.52 9.49 -25.64
C ASP A 118 -3.80 10.99 -25.49
N VAL A 119 -3.56 11.59 -24.32
CA VAL A 119 -3.73 13.04 -24.09
C VAL A 119 -2.71 13.86 -24.89
N GLU A 120 -1.45 13.41 -24.92
CA GLU A 120 -0.41 14.05 -25.77
C GLU A 120 -0.80 13.93 -27.26
N HIS A 121 -1.34 12.80 -27.71
CA HIS A 121 -1.78 12.59 -29.10
C HIS A 121 -3.00 13.45 -29.49
N LEU A 122 -4.00 13.56 -28.60
CA LEU A 122 -5.17 14.44 -28.79
C LEU A 122 -4.77 15.91 -28.85
N SER A 123 -3.82 16.34 -28.01
CA SER A 123 -3.33 17.72 -28.03
C SER A 123 -2.61 18.10 -29.33
N ILE A 124 -1.88 17.16 -29.94
CA ILE A 124 -1.20 17.37 -31.23
C ILE A 124 -2.22 17.41 -32.39
N GLU A 125 -3.21 16.52 -32.38
CA GLU A 125 -4.27 16.51 -33.39
C GLU A 125 -5.09 17.80 -33.34
N GLU A 126 -5.49 18.26 -32.15
CA GLU A 126 -6.24 19.52 -31.97
C GLU A 126 -5.44 20.74 -32.46
N LEU A 127 -4.13 20.81 -32.19
CA LEU A 127 -3.24 21.86 -32.70
C LEU A 127 -3.06 21.80 -34.23
N SER A 128 -3.03 20.60 -34.83
CA SER A 128 -2.91 20.44 -36.28
C SER A 128 -4.21 20.76 -37.02
N ALA A 129 -5.37 20.53 -36.39
CA ALA A 129 -6.69 20.80 -36.96
C ALA A 129 -7.11 22.29 -36.86
N SER A 130 -6.36 23.10 -36.11
CA SER A 130 -6.59 24.54 -35.95
C SER A 130 -5.60 25.44 -36.72
N MET A 131 -4.74 24.84 -37.54
CA MET A 131 -3.88 25.50 -38.55
C MET A 131 -4.43 25.32 -39.96
#